data_AF-A0A957N7B1-F1
#
_entry.id   AF-A0A957N7B1-F1
#
_cell.length_a   1.000
_cell.length_b   1.000
_cell.length_c   1.000
_cell.angle_alpha   90.00
_cell.angle_beta   90.00
_cell.angle_gamma   90.00
#
_symmetry.space_group_name_H-M   'P 1'
#
loop_
_entity.id
_entity.type
_entity.pdbx_description
1 polymer ?
#
loop_
_entity_poly.entity_id
_entity_poly.type
_entity_poly.pdbx_seq_one_letter_code
_entity_poly.pdbx_strand_id
1 'polypeptide(L)'
;MAYDYYLQSLKEQIAKLRYGSQRVTEPVEEAAVDARASVRQLSRVRVAALLRELRAVHGFTYAQIQNETGLSQQLLFDMEFKDRRLTLDELRLLTDLYGVSVGDVLGIEME
;
A
#
# COMPACT_ATOMS: atom_id res chain seq x y z
N MET A 1 -37.87 17.22 48.36
CA MET A 1 -36.76 18.17 48.11
C MET A 1 -35.47 17.49 47.63
N ALA A 2 -34.94 16.45 48.30
CA ALA A 2 -33.72 15.76 47.82
C ALA A 2 -33.94 14.92 46.54
N TYR A 3 -35.13 14.33 46.37
CA TYR A 3 -35.48 13.51 45.21
C TYR A 3 -35.61 14.33 43.92
N ASP A 4 -36.17 15.53 44.01
CA ASP A 4 -36.32 16.45 42.87
C ASP A 4 -34.96 16.94 42.38
N TYR A 5 -34.03 17.20 43.30
CA TYR A 5 -32.66 17.59 42.97
C TYR A 5 -31.90 16.47 42.22
N TYR A 6 -32.09 15.23 42.66
CA TYR A 6 -31.50 14.05 42.01
C TYR A 6 -32.06 13.82 40.60
N LEU A 7 -33.38 13.99 40.42
CA LEU A 7 -34.01 13.91 39.10
C LEU A 7 -33.55 15.04 38.17
N GLN A 8 -33.31 16.24 38.72
CA GLN A 8 -32.77 17.37 37.96
C GLN A 8 -31.35 17.06 37.45
N SER A 9 -30.47 16.53 38.32
CA SER A 9 -29.09 16.21 37.93
C SER A 9 -29.01 15.07 36.93
N LEU A 10 -29.88 14.07 37.03
CA LEU A 10 -29.97 12.98 36.05
C LEU A 10 -30.40 13.48 34.67
N LYS A 11 -31.39 14.39 34.60
CA LYS A 11 -31.83 15.00 33.33
C LYS A 11 -30.70 15.80 32.69
N GLU A 12 -29.93 16.55 33.47
CA GLU A 12 -28.79 17.31 32.96
C GLU A 12 -27.65 16.41 32.45
N GLN A 13 -27.37 15.29 33.14
CA GLN A 13 -26.36 14.33 32.69
C GLN A 13 -26.77 13.63 31.39
N ILE A 14 -28.04 13.24 31.26
CA ILE A 14 -28.58 12.65 30.03
C ILE A 14 -28.60 13.67 28.89
N ALA A 15 -28.91 14.94 29.17
CA ALA A 15 -28.88 16.01 28.17
C ALA A 15 -27.45 16.25 27.64
N LYS A 16 -26.44 16.23 28.52
CA LYS A 16 -25.02 16.32 28.15
C LYS A 16 -24.55 15.13 27.31
N LEU A 17 -25.01 13.91 27.63
CA LEU A 17 -24.71 12.72 26.83
C LEU A 17 -25.36 12.77 25.44
N ARG A 18 -26.58 13.31 25.33
CA ARG A 18 -27.25 13.53 24.04
C ARG A 18 -26.53 14.54 23.15
N TYR A 19 -25.95 15.60 23.74
CA TYR A 19 -25.21 16.61 22.99
C TYR A 19 -23.80 16.15 22.57
N GLY A 20 -23.18 15.23 23.31
CA GLY A 20 -21.88 14.64 22.96
C GLY A 20 -21.94 13.59 21.84
N SER A 21 -23.13 13.07 21.52
CA SER A 21 -23.36 12.18 20.38
C SER A 21 -23.73 12.97 19.12
N GLN A 22 -22.98 14.04 18.83
CA GLN A 22 -22.96 14.56 17.48
C GLN A 22 -22.32 13.48 16.63
N ARG A 23 -23.17 12.71 15.93
CA ARG A 23 -22.73 11.74 14.92
C ARG A 23 -21.76 12.49 14.02
N VAL A 24 -20.49 12.11 14.06
CA VAL A 24 -19.49 12.52 13.08
C VAL A 24 -19.98 11.93 11.77
N THR A 25 -20.74 12.71 11.01
CA THR A 25 -21.38 12.26 9.77
C THR A 25 -20.39 12.13 8.61
N GLU A 26 -19.15 12.57 8.78
CA GLU A 26 -18.10 12.38 7.80
C GLU A 26 -16.77 12.11 8.51
N PRO A 27 -16.34 10.86 8.64
CA PRO A 27 -14.93 10.60 8.69
C PRO A 27 -14.39 10.46 7.25
N VAL A 28 -13.08 10.58 7.10
CA VAL A 28 -12.31 9.85 6.07
C VAL A 28 -12.07 10.52 4.71
N GLU A 29 -11.49 11.73 4.67
CA GLU A 29 -10.58 12.04 3.55
C GLU A 29 -9.11 11.81 3.95
N GLU A 30 -8.62 12.43 5.03
CA GLU A 30 -7.23 12.25 5.49
C GLU A 30 -6.89 10.79 5.80
N ALA A 31 -7.74 10.09 6.56
CA ALA A 31 -7.53 8.68 6.89
C ALA A 31 -7.56 7.75 5.65
N ALA A 32 -8.30 8.11 4.58
CA ALA A 32 -8.29 7.36 3.32
C ALA A 32 -7.02 7.63 2.49
N VAL A 33 -6.50 8.86 2.54
CA VAL A 33 -5.24 9.24 1.89
C VAL A 33 -4.07 8.46 2.50
N ASP A 34 -4.03 8.36 3.83
CA ASP A 34 -3.00 7.58 4.55
C ASP A 34 -3.12 6.08 4.29
N ALA A 35 -4.34 5.53 4.26
CA ALA A 35 -4.56 4.13 3.91
C ALA A 35 -4.09 3.82 2.48
N ARG A 36 -4.42 4.66 1.49
CA ARG A 36 -3.98 4.49 0.11
C ARG A 36 -2.46 4.58 -0.04
N ALA A 37 -1.82 5.52 0.66
CA ALA A 37 -0.36 5.65 0.66
C ALA A 37 0.31 4.40 1.23
N SER A 38 -0.23 3.89 2.34
CA SER A 38 0.25 2.67 3.01
C SER A 38 0.10 1.44 2.12
N VAL A 39 -1.07 1.25 1.49
CA VAL A 39 -1.32 0.15 0.53
C VAL A 39 -0.34 0.25 -0.64
N ARG A 40 -0.16 1.45 -1.22
CA ARG A 40 0.80 1.65 -2.31
C ARG A 40 2.23 1.29 -1.89
N GLN A 41 2.63 1.60 -0.66
CA GLN A 41 3.96 1.25 -0.16
C GLN A 41 4.10 -0.26 0.02
N LEU A 42 3.11 -0.91 0.64
CA LEU A 42 3.10 -2.36 0.83
C LEU A 42 3.17 -3.11 -0.51
N SER A 43 2.38 -2.69 -1.50
CA SER A 43 2.41 -3.28 -2.83
C SER A 43 3.77 -3.14 -3.50
N ARG A 44 4.44 -1.98 -3.37
CA ARG A 44 5.80 -1.80 -3.92
C ARG A 44 6.82 -2.70 -3.28
N VAL A 45 6.81 -2.80 -1.94
CA VAL A 45 7.72 -3.69 -1.20
C VAL A 45 7.52 -5.15 -1.63
N ARG A 46 6.26 -5.59 -1.78
CA ARG A 46 5.94 -6.92 -2.28
C ARG A 46 6.50 -7.14 -3.69
N VAL A 47 6.23 -6.24 -4.62
CA VAL A 47 6.68 -6.37 -6.02
C VAL A 47 8.21 -6.40 -6.09
N ALA A 48 8.90 -5.50 -5.36
CA ALA A 48 10.36 -5.47 -5.33
C ALA A 48 10.95 -6.78 -4.75
N ALA A 49 10.34 -7.32 -3.68
CA ALA A 49 10.75 -8.60 -3.10
C ALA A 49 10.58 -9.75 -4.10
N LEU A 50 9.43 -9.83 -4.77
CA LEU A 50 9.15 -10.87 -5.75
C LEU A 50 10.11 -10.80 -6.95
N LEU A 51 10.36 -9.61 -7.50
CA LEU A 51 11.30 -9.44 -8.61
C LEU A 51 12.74 -9.80 -8.21
N ARG A 52 13.14 -9.50 -6.98
CA ARG A 52 14.45 -9.94 -6.43
C ARG A 52 14.52 -11.47 -6.33
N GLU A 53 13.46 -12.10 -5.82
CA GLU A 53 13.39 -13.57 -5.72
C GLU A 53 13.44 -14.22 -7.09
N LEU A 54 12.68 -13.70 -8.07
CA LEU A 54 12.73 -14.17 -9.47
C LEU A 54 14.17 -14.05 -10.01
N ARG A 55 14.81 -12.90 -9.86
CA ARG A 55 16.22 -12.76 -10.26
C ARG A 55 17.12 -13.82 -9.63
N ALA A 56 16.97 -14.05 -8.34
CA ALA A 56 17.78 -15.02 -7.59
C ALA A 56 17.53 -16.47 -8.07
N VAL A 57 16.28 -16.84 -8.32
CA VAL A 57 15.89 -18.17 -8.83
C VAL A 57 16.47 -18.42 -10.22
N HIS A 58 16.42 -17.43 -11.10
CA HIS A 58 17.01 -17.52 -12.43
C HIS A 58 18.54 -17.40 -12.44
N GLY A 59 19.16 -17.00 -11.31
CA GLY A 59 20.61 -16.82 -11.21
C GLY A 59 21.15 -15.63 -12.00
N PHE A 60 20.31 -14.65 -12.34
CA PHE A 60 20.73 -13.52 -13.16
C PHE A 60 21.54 -12.48 -12.36
N THR A 61 22.64 -12.06 -12.96
CA THR A 61 23.42 -10.89 -12.52
C THR A 61 22.81 -9.60 -13.09
N TYR A 62 23.09 -8.46 -12.45
CA TYR A 62 22.64 -7.16 -12.97
C TYR A 62 23.18 -6.85 -14.36
N ALA A 63 24.41 -7.29 -14.66
CA ALA A 63 24.99 -7.13 -15.99
C ALA A 63 24.23 -7.94 -17.06
N GLN A 64 23.82 -9.16 -16.74
CA GLN A 64 22.99 -9.96 -17.66
C GLN A 64 21.64 -9.31 -17.90
N ILE A 65 20.93 -8.88 -16.85
CA ILE A 65 19.65 -8.20 -17.01
C ILE A 65 19.80 -6.92 -17.83
N GLN A 66 20.86 -6.15 -17.59
CA GLN A 66 21.14 -4.94 -18.37
C GLN A 66 21.35 -5.26 -19.86
N ASN A 67 22.07 -6.34 -20.17
CA ASN A 67 22.32 -6.72 -21.56
C ASN A 67 21.03 -7.17 -22.27
N GLU A 68 20.15 -7.88 -21.58
CA GLU A 68 18.90 -8.42 -22.15
C GLU A 68 17.78 -7.36 -22.23
N THR A 69 17.69 -6.45 -21.25
CA THR A 69 16.56 -5.50 -21.13
C THR A 69 16.93 -4.05 -21.41
N GLY A 70 18.22 -3.72 -21.42
CA GLY A 70 18.71 -2.34 -21.48
C GLY A 70 18.57 -1.55 -20.16
N LEU A 71 17.98 -2.15 -19.11
CA LEU A 71 17.82 -1.49 -17.82
C LEU A 71 19.16 -1.32 -17.10
N SER A 72 19.44 -0.11 -16.60
CA SER A 72 20.71 0.12 -15.91
C SER A 72 20.82 -0.67 -14.61
N GLN A 73 22.04 -1.11 -14.26
CA GLN A 73 22.27 -1.84 -13.00
C GLN A 73 21.90 -1.00 -11.77
N GLN A 74 22.08 0.33 -11.84
CA GLN A 74 21.68 1.25 -10.78
C GLN A 74 20.16 1.23 -10.56
N LEU A 75 19.39 1.20 -11.65
CA LEU A 75 17.94 1.11 -11.60
C LEU A 75 17.50 -0.19 -10.92
N LEU A 76 18.10 -1.33 -11.29
CA LEU A 76 17.80 -2.64 -10.70
C LEU A 76 18.11 -2.65 -9.20
N PHE A 77 19.26 -2.10 -8.81
CA PHE A 77 19.64 -1.96 -7.40
C PHE A 77 18.66 -1.08 -6.62
N ASP A 78 18.30 0.09 -7.16
CA ASP A 78 17.39 1.02 -6.48
C ASP A 78 15.97 0.46 -6.39
N MET A 79 15.52 -0.31 -7.38
CA MET A 79 14.24 -1.02 -7.34
C MET A 79 14.24 -2.08 -6.23
N GLU A 80 15.30 -2.89 -6.15
CA GLU A 80 15.39 -3.93 -5.14
C GLU A 80 15.47 -3.33 -3.72
N PHE A 81 16.34 -2.33 -3.51
CA PHE A 81 16.76 -1.92 -2.15
C PHE A 81 16.31 -0.52 -1.71
N LYS A 82 15.86 0.36 -2.62
CA LYS A 82 15.57 1.78 -2.30
C LYS A 82 14.14 2.23 -2.61
N ASP A 83 13.19 1.30 -2.70
CA ASP A 83 11.77 1.59 -2.99
C ASP A 83 11.58 2.42 -4.29
N ARG A 84 12.50 2.27 -5.27
CA ARG A 84 12.31 2.91 -6.57
C ARG A 84 11.13 2.28 -7.28
N ARG A 85 10.19 3.12 -7.72
CA ARG A 85 9.07 2.69 -8.57
C ARG A 85 9.56 2.31 -9.95
N LEU A 86 9.08 1.17 -10.44
CA LEU A 86 9.19 0.81 -11.85
C LEU A 86 8.07 1.47 -12.65
N THR A 87 8.37 1.83 -13.89
CA THR A 87 7.33 2.07 -14.89
C THR A 87 6.72 0.75 -15.34
N LEU A 88 5.56 0.80 -16.00
CA LEU A 88 4.94 -0.42 -16.53
C LEU A 88 5.82 -1.10 -17.59
N ASP A 89 6.53 -0.33 -18.41
CA ASP A 89 7.40 -0.88 -19.44
C ASP A 89 8.66 -1.49 -18.83
N GLU A 90 9.25 -0.86 -17.82
CA GLU A 90 10.37 -1.46 -17.05
C GLU A 90 9.94 -2.78 -16.38
N LEU A 91 8.73 -2.83 -15.83
CA LEU A 91 8.17 -4.04 -15.25
C LEU A 91 7.98 -5.13 -16.31
N ARG A 92 7.41 -4.79 -17.48
CA ARG A 92 7.21 -5.74 -18.59
C ARG A 92 8.52 -6.35 -19.06
N LEU A 93 9.56 -5.55 -19.24
CA LEU A 93 10.89 -6.05 -19.64
C LEU A 93 11.42 -7.08 -18.64
N LEU A 94 11.24 -6.85 -17.33
CA LEU A 94 11.65 -7.81 -16.31
C LEU A 94 10.78 -9.06 -16.29
N THR A 95 9.46 -8.91 -16.40
CA THR A 95 8.54 -10.06 -16.39
C THR A 95 8.73 -10.94 -17.62
N ASP A 96 8.98 -10.34 -18.78
CA ASP A 96 9.27 -11.05 -20.03
C ASP A 96 10.60 -11.81 -19.91
N LEU A 97 11.63 -11.19 -19.33
CA LEU A 97 12.92 -11.86 -19.07
C LEU A 97 12.78 -13.04 -18.11
N TYR A 98 11.93 -12.92 -17.08
CA TYR A 98 11.68 -13.99 -16.10
C TYR A 98 10.63 -15.01 -16.55
N GLY A 99 9.98 -14.80 -17.70
CA GLY A 99 8.95 -15.71 -18.22
C GLY A 99 7.67 -15.76 -17.37
N VAL A 100 7.33 -14.67 -16.69
CA VAL A 100 6.11 -14.51 -15.90
C VAL A 100 5.23 -13.41 -16.48
N SER A 101 3.93 -13.39 -16.18
CA SER A 101 3.08 -12.28 -16.61
C SER A 101 3.19 -11.09 -15.64
N VAL A 102 2.90 -9.89 -16.14
CA VAL A 102 2.73 -8.71 -15.28
C VAL A 102 1.61 -8.93 -14.25
N GLY A 103 0.56 -9.65 -14.64
CA GLY A 103 -0.55 -10.01 -13.74
C GLY A 103 -0.10 -10.83 -12.55
N ASP A 104 0.75 -11.84 -12.77
CA ASP A 104 1.31 -12.68 -11.70
C ASP A 104 2.11 -11.86 -10.70
N VAL A 105 2.93 -10.91 -11.19
CA VAL A 105 3.76 -10.05 -10.34
C VAL A 105 2.92 -9.06 -9.54
N LEU A 106 1.89 -8.48 -10.16
CA LEU A 106 0.98 -7.56 -9.48
C LEU A 106 -0.06 -8.28 -8.60
N GLY A 107 -0.27 -9.58 -8.80
CA GLY A 107 -1.33 -10.35 -8.15
C GLY A 107 -2.72 -9.96 -8.62
N ILE A 108 -2.87 -9.69 -9.93
CA ILE A 108 -4.14 -9.38 -10.57
C ILE A 108 -4.39 -10.38 -11.70
N GLU A 109 -5.62 -10.88 -11.79
CA GLU A 109 -6.07 -11.63 -12.97
C GLU A 109 -6.39 -10.62 -14.07
N MET A 110 -5.68 -10.73 -15.19
CA MET A 110 -5.97 -9.96 -16.40
C MET A 110 -6.83 -10.86 -17.30
N GLU A 111 -8.13 -10.60 -17.39
CA GLU A 111 -9.02 -11.18 -18.42
C GLU A 111 -8.74 -10.60 -19.81
#